data_AF-A0AA39F894-F1
#
_entry.id   AF-A0AA39F894-F1
#
_cell.length_a   1.000
_cell.length_b   1.000
_cell.length_c   1.000
_cell.angle_alpha   90.00
_cell.angle_beta   90.00
_cell.angle_gamma   90.00
#
_symmetry.space_group_name_H-M   'P 1'
#
loop_
_entity.id
_entity.type
_entity.pdbx_description
1 polymer ?
#
loop_
_entity_poly.entity_id
_entity_poly.type
_entity_poly.pdbx_seq_one_letter_code
_entity_poly.pdbx_strand_id
1 'polypeptide(L)' 'MSETVPKDRMMKFPYTMTAKIVNFPYNYHYKFAWFPKFWLLGIAITAPIFWKIGKMVNSPENVEKWRDIRRKQLMEHH' A
#
# COMPACT_ATOMS: atom_id res chain seq x y z
N MET A 1 -11.03 37.56 6.30
CA MET A 1 -9.63 37.92 6.63
C MET A 1 -8.91 36.68 7.15
N SER A 2 -8.01 36.07 6.38
CA SER A 2 -7.03 35.14 6.96
C SER A 2 -5.72 35.90 7.11
N GLU A 3 -5.49 36.48 8.29
CA GLU A 3 -4.19 37.04 8.63
C GLU A 3 -3.16 35.91 8.62
N THR A 4 -2.21 35.96 7.68
CA THR A 4 -1.08 35.03 7.67
C THR A 4 -0.15 35.41 8.81
N VAL A 5 -0.13 34.61 9.87
CA VAL A 5 0.77 34.82 11.02
C VAL A 5 2.22 34.86 10.51
N PRO A 6 3.00 35.90 10.84
CA PRO A 6 4.40 36.01 10.45
C PRO A 6 5.18 34.76 10.87
N LYS A 7 5.99 34.21 9.96
CA LYS A 7 6.76 32.97 10.16
C LYS A 7 7.69 33.03 11.38
N ASP A 8 8.16 34.22 11.74
CA ASP A 8 9.01 34.49 12.91
C ASP A 8 8.30 34.27 14.26
N ARG A 9 6.96 34.34 14.27
CA ARG A 9 6.15 34.07 15.47
C ARG A 9 5.79 32.59 15.64
N MET A 10 6.17 31.73 14.69
CA MET A 10 5.88 30.30 14.76
C MET A 10 6.94 29.57 15.57
N MET A 11 6.50 28.72 16.51
CA MET A 11 7.42 27.88 17.27
C MET A 11 8.16 26.91 16.35
N LYS A 12 9.49 26.83 16.51
CA LYS A 12 10.36 25.90 15.76
C LYS A 12 9.96 24.43 15.97
N PHE A 13 9.54 24.08 17.19
CA PHE A 13 9.08 22.73 17.55
C PHE A 13 7.73 22.83 18.29
N PRO A 14 6.62 22.84 17.55
CA PRO A 14 5.29 22.94 18.16
C PRO A 14 4.97 21.69 18.97
N TYR A 15 4.36 21.84 20.14
CA TYR A 15 3.93 20.71 20.97
C TYR A 15 2.53 20.21 20.63
N THR A 16 1.69 21.05 20.02
CA THR A 16 0.34 20.66 19.59
C THR A 16 0.37 19.99 18.22
N MET A 17 -0.47 18.97 18.05
CA MET A 17 -0.54 18.18 16.82
C MET A 17 -0.90 19.03 15.60
N THR A 18 -1.85 19.96 15.75
CA THR A 18 -2.26 20.88 14.68
C THR A 18 -1.12 21.79 14.24
N ALA A 19 -0.36 22.35 15.19
CA ALA A 19 0.76 23.22 14.84
C ALA A 19 1.92 22.43 14.20
N LYS A 20 2.14 21.16 14.58
CA LYS A 20 3.10 20.27 13.91
C LYS A 20 2.73 20.05 12.44
N ILE A 21 1.45 19.79 12.16
CA ILE A 21 0.92 19.61 10.79
C ILE A 21 1.14 20.90 9.99
N VAL A 22 0.67 22.05 10.48
CA VAL A 22 0.79 23.33 9.74
C VAL A 22 2.25 23.69 9.43
N ASN A 23 3.17 23.42 10.35
CA ASN A 23 4.59 23.68 10.16
C ASN A 23 5.34 22.55 9.42
N PHE A 24 4.69 21.43 9.15
CA PHE A 24 5.34 20.30 8.47
C PHE A 24 5.56 20.65 6.99
N PRO A 25 6.78 20.46 6.44
CA PRO A 25 7.08 20.81 5.07
C PRO A 25 6.54 19.74 4.11
N TYR A 26 5.21 19.62 4.00
CA TYR A 26 4.53 18.64 3.13
C TYR A 26 5.07 18.65 1.70
N ASN A 27 5.32 19.84 1.14
CA ASN A 27 5.85 19.99 -0.21
C ASN A 27 7.26 19.40 -0.36
N TYR A 28 8.11 19.51 0.68
CA TYR A 28 9.44 18.90 0.69
C TYR A 28 9.30 17.37 0.65
N HIS A 29 8.53 16.81 1.58
CA HIS A 29 8.35 15.36 1.63
C HIS A 29 7.67 14.82 0.38
N TYR A 30 6.68 15.50 -0.20
CA TYR A 30 6.05 15.06 -1.45
C TYR A 30 7.00 15.11 -2.65
N LYS A 31 7.87 16.14 -2.72
CA LYS A 31 8.89 16.26 -3.78
C LYS A 31 9.95 15.16 -3.65
N PHE A 32 10.49 14.94 -2.44
CA PHE A 32 11.61 14.05 -2.18
C PHE A 32 11.24 12.61 -1.78
N ALA A 33 9.97 12.33 -1.47
CA ALA A 33 9.49 10.97 -1.22
C ALA A 33 9.41 10.20 -2.54
N TRP A 34 10.56 9.69 -2.97
CA TRP A 34 10.70 8.82 -4.13
C TRP A 34 10.04 7.46 -3.87
N PHE A 35 10.21 6.91 -2.65
CA PHE A 35 9.69 5.61 -2.26
C PHE A 35 8.19 5.40 -2.58
N PRO A 36 7.24 6.22 -2.09
CA PRO A 36 5.82 5.98 -2.37
C PRO A 36 5.49 6.09 -3.86
N LYS A 37 6.22 6.90 -4.64
CA LYS A 37 6.01 7.04 -6.09
C LYS A 37 6.34 5.73 -6.81
N PHE A 38 7.52 5.18 -6.54
CA PHE A 38 7.94 3.92 -7.16
C PHE A 38 7.21 2.71 -6.59
N TRP A 39 6.83 2.73 -5.31
CA TRP A 39 6.06 1.67 -4.68
C TRP A 39 4.66 1.56 -5.31
N LEU A 40 3.95 2.68 -5.46
CA LEU A 40 2.65 2.70 -6.16
C LEU A 40 2.78 2.31 -7.63
N LEU A 41 3.83 2.77 -8.32
CA LEU A 41 4.08 2.39 -9.70
C LEU A 41 4.35 0.88 -9.83
N GLY A 42 5.14 0.30 -8.92
CA GLY A 42 5.43 -1.14 -8.89
C GLY A 42 4.18 -1.97 -8.64
N ILE A 43 3.31 -1.53 -7.72
CA ILE A 43 2.00 -2.16 -7.50
C ILE A 43 1.13 -2.06 -8.75
N ALA A 44 1.06 -0.89 -9.37
CA ALA A 44 0.23 -0.68 -10.57
C ALA A 44 0.66 -1.57 -11.73
N ILE A 45 1.97 -1.72 -11.95
CA ILE A 45 2.53 -2.58 -13.00
C ILE A 45 2.30 -4.07 -12.70
N THR A 46 2.45 -4.48 -11.45
CA THR A 46 2.32 -5.90 -11.05
C THR A 46 0.87 -6.34 -10.82
N ALA A 47 -0.04 -5.43 -10.50
CA ALA A 47 -1.46 -5.71 -10.29
C ALA A 47 -2.13 -6.54 -11.40
N PRO A 48 -2.01 -6.21 -12.71
CA PRO A 48 -2.61 -7.02 -13.77
C PRO A 48 -1.99 -8.42 -13.88
N ILE A 49 -0.70 -8.57 -13.56
CA ILE A 49 0.00 -9.85 -13.55
C ILE A 49 -0.59 -10.74 -12.46
N PHE A 50 -0.67 -10.23 -11.23
CA PHE A 50 -1.27 -10.96 -10.11
C PHE A 50 -2.75 -11.25 -10.31
N TRP A 51 -3.49 -10.35 -10.95
CA TRP A 51 -4.89 -10.61 -11.29
C TRP A 51 -5.06 -11.78 -12.26
N LYS A 52 -4.21 -11.87 -13.30
CA LYS A 52 -4.22 -13.02 -14.21
C LYS A 52 -3.84 -14.32 -13.51
N ILE A 53 -2.80 -14.29 -12.67
CA ILE A 53 -2.39 -15.45 -11.86
C ILE A 53 -3.55 -15.88 -10.95
N GLY A 54 -4.19 -14.95 -10.25
CA GLY A 54 -5.33 -15.24 -9.40
C GLY A 54 -6.50 -15.88 -10.14
N LYS A 55 -6.77 -15.47 -11.39
CA LYS A 55 -7.78 -16.12 -12.23
C LYS A 55 -7.40 -17.53 -12.64
N MET A 56 -6.13 -17.78 -12.97
CA MET A 56 -5.65 -19.12 -13.35
C MET A 56 -5.64 -20.08 -12.17
N VAL A 57 -5.25 -19.62 -10.99
CA VAL A 57 -5.24 -20.44 -9.77
C VAL A 57 -6.66 -20.83 -9.35
N ASN A 58 -7.62 -19.92 -9.50
CA ASN A 58 -9.03 -20.16 -9.17
C ASN A 58 -9.84 -20.70 -10.35
N SER A 59 -9.21 -21.16 -11.42
CA SER A 59 -9.93 -21.82 -12.51
C SER A 59 -10.58 -23.11 -11.98
N PRO A 60 -11.79 -23.46 -12.47
CA PRO A 60 -12.50 -24.63 -11.99
C PRO A 60 -11.65 -25.89 -12.12
N GLU A 61 -10.97 -26.08 -13.27
CA GLU A 61 -10.08 -27.21 -13.53
C GLU A 61 -8.95 -27.34 -12.48
N ASN A 62 -8.31 -26.23 -12.10
CA ASN A 62 -7.25 -26.26 -11.11
C ASN A 62 -7.80 -26.60 -9.72
N VAL A 63 -8.96 -26.02 -9.35
CA VAL A 63 -9.63 -26.31 -8.08
C VAL A 63 -10.00 -27.79 -7.96
N GLU A 64 -10.50 -28.39 -9.03
CA GLU A 64 -10.85 -29.82 -9.07
C GLU A 64 -9.60 -30.71 -8.95
N LYS A 65 -8.52 -30.38 -9.67
CA LYS A 65 -7.24 -31.07 -9.54
C LYS A 65 -6.71 -31.03 -8.10
N TRP A 66 -6.77 -29.88 -7.44
CA TRP A 66 -6.36 -29.74 -6.04
C TRP A 66 -7.30 -30.46 -5.07
N ARG A 67 -8.59 -30.61 -5.40
CA ARG A 67 -9.54 -31.39 -4.62
C ARG A 67 -9.21 -32.88 -4.70
N ASP A 68 -8.85 -33.38 -5.88
CA ASP A 68 -8.50 -34.79 -6.08
C ASP A 68 -7.16 -35.14 -5.43
N ILE A 69 -6.16 -34.26 -5.53
CA ILE A 69 -4.87 -34.43 -4.82
C ILE A 69 -5.11 -34.52 -3.31
N ARG A 70 -5.92 -33.61 -2.74
CA ARG A 70 -6.25 -33.63 -1.30
C ARG A 70 -7.01 -34.89 -0.91
N ARG A 71 -7.94 -35.36 -1.73
CA ARG A 71 -8.69 -36.61 -1.48
C ARG A 71 -7.74 -37.81 -1.43
N LYS A 72 -6.78 -37.90 -2.35
CA LYS A 72 -5.77 -38.97 -2.35
C LYS A 72 -4.88 -38.91 -1.10
N GLN A 73 -4.42 -37.72 -0.72
CA GLN A 73 -3.62 -37.52 0.50
C GLN A 73 -4.39 -37.91 1.77
N LEU A 74 -5.68 -37.56 1.86
CA LEU A 74 -6.55 -37.95 2.97
C LEU A 74 -6.74 -39.46 3.06
N MET A 75 -6.85 -40.14 1.91
CA MET A 75 -6.98 -41.60 1.84
C MET A 75 -5.68 -42.34 2.16
N GLU A 76 -4.51 -41.80 1.78
CA GLU A 76 -3.20 -42.39 2.13
C GLU A 76 -2.83 -42.23 3.60
N HIS A 77 -3.36 -41.20 4.27
CA HIS A 77 -3.11 -40.92 5.69
C HIS A 77 -4.12 -41.57 6.66
N HIS A 78 -5.11 -42.32 6.14
CA HIS A 78 -6.10 -43.06 6.92
C HIS A 78 -5.84 -44.57 6.92
#